data_AF-A0A841SN61-F1
#
_entry.id   AF-A0A841SN61-F1
#
_cell.length_a   1.000
_cell.length_b   1.000
_cell.length_c   1.000
_cell.angle_alpha   90.00
_cell.angle_beta   90.00
_cell.angle_gamma   90.00
#
_symmetry.space_group_name_H-M   'P 1'
#
loop_
_entity.id
_entity.type
_entity.pdbx_description
1 polymer ?
#
loop_
_entity_poly.entity_id
_entity_poly.type
_entity_poly.pdbx_seq_one_letter_code
_entity_poly.pdbx_strand_id
1 'polypeptide(L)' 'MIVDERDFNVEKEKLIRKITTFQINGPEKCTTQPHPFFGKFSPEEWRKGIYKHLDHHLRQFGV' A
#
# COMPACT_ATOMS: atom_id res chain seq x y z
N MET A 1 -16.75 6.06 7.76
CA MET A 1 -16.90 4.81 8.54
C MET A 1 -17.24 3.71 7.55
N ILE A 2 -16.62 2.53 7.63
CA ILE A 2 -17.01 1.38 6.80
C ILE A 2 -18.25 0.78 7.48
N VAL A 3 -19.38 0.74 6.77
CA VAL A 3 -20.69 0.33 7.30
C VAL A 3 -21.28 -0.87 6.56
N ASP A 4 -20.61 -1.29 5.49
CA ASP A 4 -20.95 -2.41 4.64
C ASP A 4 -20.15 -3.67 5.01
N GLU A 5 -20.78 -4.85 4.86
CA GLU A 5 -20.09 -6.12 4.96
C GLU A 5 -19.08 -6.30 3.83
N ARG A 6 -17.92 -6.88 4.15
CA ARG A 6 -16.83 -7.15 3.21
C ARG A 6 -16.41 -8.61 3.31
N ASP A 7 -16.32 -9.28 2.17
CA ASP A 7 -15.73 -10.61 2.11
C ASP A 7 -14.20 -10.51 2.23
N PHE A 8 -13.65 -11.17 3.26
CA PHE A 8 -12.22 -11.14 3.55
C PHE A 8 -11.37 -11.69 2.41
N ASN A 9 -11.77 -12.78 1.78
CA ASN A 9 -11.00 -13.41 0.71
C ASN A 9 -10.97 -12.50 -0.53
N VAL A 10 -12.09 -11.85 -0.83
CA VAL A 10 -12.16 -10.86 -1.92
C VAL A 10 -11.24 -9.66 -1.65
N GLU A 11 -11.23 -9.12 -0.42
CA GLU A 11 -10.36 -7.99 -0.09
C GLU A 11 -8.87 -8.38 -0.03
N LYS A 12 -8.56 -9.60 0.42
CA LYS A 12 -7.20 -10.18 0.39
C LYS A 12 -6.67 -10.28 -1.05
N GLU A 13 -7.45 -10.85 -1.96
CA GLU A 13 -7.06 -10.94 -3.38
C GLU A 13 -6.89 -9.56 -4.02
N LYS A 14 -7.76 -8.59 -3.69
CA LYS A 14 -7.59 -7.19 -4.12
C LYS A 14 -6.27 -6.60 -3.61
N LEU A 15 -5.91 -6.84 -2.36
CA LEU A 15 -4.64 -6.36 -1.78
C LEU A 15 -3.44 -6.98 -2.51
N ILE A 16 -3.44 -8.30 -2.70
CA ILE A 16 -2.37 -9.02 -3.43
C ILE A 16 -2.21 -8.44 -4.84
N ARG A 17 -3.32 -8.28 -5.58
CA ARG A 17 -3.28 -7.69 -6.92
C ARG A 17 -2.68 -6.28 -6.93
N LYS A 18 -3.05 -5.44 -5.96
CA LYS A 18 -2.50 -4.08 -5.84
C LYS A 18 -0.99 -4.09 -5.59
N ILE A 19 -0.51 -4.97 -4.71
CA ILE A 19 0.93 -5.14 -4.43
C ILE A 19 1.66 -5.58 -5.70
N THR A 20 1.14 -6.59 -6.39
CA THR A 20 1.72 -7.09 -7.64
C THR A 20 1.76 -6.01 -8.73
N THR A 21 0.68 -5.26 -8.92
CA THR A 21 0.65 -4.13 -9.86
C THR A 21 1.66 -3.05 -9.50
N PHE A 22 1.78 -2.72 -8.21
CA PHE A 22 2.76 -1.74 -7.73
C PHE A 22 4.20 -2.20 -8.01
N GLN A 23 4.49 -3.49 -7.82
CA GLN A 23 5.80 -4.07 -8.13
C GLN A 23 6.10 -4.05 -9.64
N ILE A 24 5.16 -4.47 -10.48
CA ILE A 24 5.35 -4.56 -11.95
C ILE A 24 5.56 -3.18 -12.58
N ASN A 25 4.79 -2.18 -12.13
CA ASN A 25 4.81 -0.85 -12.72
C ASN A 25 6.08 -0.06 -12.40
N GLY A 26 6.84 -0.45 -11.38
CA GLY A 26 8.13 0.13 -11.06
C GLY A 26 8.09 1.60 -10.59
N PRO A 27 9.27 2.21 -10.42
CA PRO A 27 9.42 3.55 -9.85
C PRO A 27 8.81 4.66 -10.73
N GLU A 28 8.75 4.47 -12.05
CA GLU A 28 8.22 5.48 -12.98
C GLU A 28 6.72 5.75 -12.81
N LYS A 29 6.00 4.81 -12.20
CA LYS A 29 4.57 4.93 -11.88
C LYS A 29 4.33 5.28 -10.42
N CYS A 30 5.38 5.54 -9.63
CA CYS A 30 5.20 6.08 -8.30
C CYS A 30 4.63 7.49 -8.38
N THR A 31 3.75 7.84 -7.43
CA THR A 31 3.16 9.16 -7.37
C THR A 31 4.24 10.24 -7.17
N THR A 32 4.06 11.36 -7.86
CA THR A 32 4.87 12.57 -7.67
C THR A 32 4.24 13.53 -6.67
N GLN A 33 3.04 13.20 -6.19
CA GLN A 33 2.35 13.99 -5.18
C GLN A 33 3.11 13.90 -3.84
N PRO A 34 3.19 15.01 -3.08
CA PRO A 34 3.79 14.97 -1.75
C PRO A 34 2.96 14.09 -0.82
N HIS A 35 3.64 13.37 0.06
CA HIS A 35 3.02 12.65 1.16
C HIS A 35 2.36 13.66 2.12
N PRO A 36 1.10 13.43 2.55
CA PRO A 36 0.35 14.40 3.37
C PRO A 36 1.07 14.86 4.64
N PHE A 37 1.85 13.96 5.25
CA PHE A 37 2.57 14.23 6.50
C PHE A 37 4.06 14.52 6.34
N PHE A 38 4.69 14.01 5.26
CA PHE A 38 6.16 13.98 5.15
C PHE A 38 6.68 14.78 3.96
N GLY A 39 5.80 15.38 3.14
CA GLY A 39 6.20 16.15 1.99
C GLY A 39 6.71 15.27 0.85
N LYS A 40 7.66 15.77 0.06
CA LYS A 40 8.12 15.10 -1.16
C LYS A 40 8.94 13.86 -0.82
N PHE A 41 8.59 12.74 -1.44
CA PHE A 41 9.36 11.51 -1.44
C PHE A 41 9.84 11.18 -2.86
N SER A 42 11.04 10.64 -2.94
CA SER A 42 11.50 9.90 -4.11
C SER A 42 10.66 8.63 -4.30
N PRO A 43 10.62 8.05 -5.52
CA PRO A 43 9.98 6.75 -5.76
C PRO A 43 10.47 5.65 -4.81
N GLU A 44 11.75 5.66 -4.43
CA GLU A 44 12.31 4.68 -3.50
C GLU A 44 11.79 4.87 -2.07
N GLU A 45 11.70 6.12 -1.60
CA GLU A 45 11.12 6.42 -0.29
C GLU A 45 9.64 6.04 -0.23
N TRP A 46 8.88 6.31 -1.30
CA TRP A 46 7.51 5.84 -1.44
C TRP A 46 7.40 4.32 -1.32
N ARG A 47 8.26 3.58 -2.05
CA ARG A 47 8.29 2.12 -2.01
C ARG A 47 8.58 1.59 -0.61
N LYS A 48 9.60 2.14 0.06
CA LYS A 48 9.98 1.75 1.43
C LYS A 48 8.88 2.10 2.43
N GLY A 49 8.27 3.28 2.29
CA GLY A 49 7.19 3.75 3.17
C GLY A 49 5.95 2.86 3.09
N ILE A 50 5.48 2.56 1.88
CA ILE A 50 4.31 1.69 1.67
C ILE A 50 4.58 0.28 2.19
N TYR A 51 5.76 -0.28 1.91
CA TYR A 51 6.13 -1.61 2.43
C TYR A 51 6.12 -1.66 3.95
N LYS A 52 6.80 -0.70 4.62
CA LYS A 52 6.86 -0.65 6.08
C LYS A 52 5.49 -0.45 6.72
N HIS A 53 4.66 0.44 6.15
CA HIS A 53 3.32 0.72 6.66
C HIS A 53 2.41 -0.50 6.53
N LEU A 54 2.46 -1.18 5.38
CA LEU A 54 1.70 -2.41 5.15
C LEU A 54 2.13 -3.53 6.10
N ASP A 55 3.44 -3.81 6.19
CA ASP A 55 3.99 -4.85 7.09
C ASP A 55 3.63 -4.57 8.55
N HIS A 56 3.72 -3.31 8.99
CA HIS A 56 3.28 -2.90 10.33
C HIS A 56 1.82 -3.28 10.59
N HIS A 57 0.91 -2.98 9.66
CA HIS A 57 -0.50 -3.31 9.85
C HIS A 57 -0.79 -4.81 9.78
N LEU A 58 -0.13 -5.57 8.89
CA LEU A 58 -0.28 -7.03 8.87
C LEU A 58 0.13 -7.64 10.21
N ARG A 59 1.28 -7.21 10.76
CA ARG A 59 1.73 -7.66 12.08
C ARG A 59 0.83 -7.21 13.22
N GLN A 60 0.34 -5.96 13.19
CA GLN A 60 -0.58 -5.42 14.20
C GLN A 60 -1.84 -6.28 14.33
N PHE A 61 -2.33 -6.82 13.21
CA PHE A 61 -3.52 -7.67 13.17
C PHE A 61 -3.20 -9.18 13.21
N GLY A 62 -1.94 -9.58 13.33
CA GLY A 62 -1.52 -10.98 13.45
C GLY A 62 -1.71 -11.82 12.19
N VAL A 63 -1.59 -11.19 11.01
CA VAL A 63 -1.73 -11.83 9.69
C VAL A 63 -0.38 -12.26 9.13
#